data_AF-A0A9X3ET56-F1
#
_entry.id   AF-A0A9X3ET56-F1
#
_cell.length_a   1.000
_cell.length_b   1.000
_cell.length_c   1.000
_cell.angle_alpha   90.00
_cell.angle_beta   90.00
_cell.angle_gamma   90.00
#
_symmetry.space_group_name_H-M   'P 1'
#
loop_
_entity.id
_entity.type
_entity.pdbx_description
1 polymer ?
#
loop_
_entity_poly.entity_id
_entity_poly.type
_entity_poly.pdbx_seq_one_letter_code
_entity_poly.pdbx_strand_id
1 'polypeptide(L)' 'MGAVYAERQDRGETDRESRWRVLAVVGHGKLAAVKTDVVVAGTRYVDHILLLRVADGWRIAAAAWGPAPAS' A
#
# COMPACT_ATOMS: atom_id res chain seq x y z
N MET A 1 -3.56 -0.02 -18.43
CA MET A 1 -3.27 0.91 -17.32
C MET A 1 -2.77 0.25 -16.05
N GLY A 2 -3.17 -0.99 -15.70
CA GLY A 2 -2.62 -1.70 -14.53
C GLY A 2 -1.12 -2.03 -14.58
N ALA A 3 -0.55 -2.15 -15.79
CA ALA A 3 0.86 -2.50 -15.98
C ALA A 3 1.84 -1.42 -15.49
N VAL A 4 1.50 -0.13 -15.64
CA VAL A 4 2.43 0.97 -15.33
C VAL A 4 2.63 1.14 -13.81
N TYR A 5 1.61 0.84 -13.00
CA TYR A 5 1.71 0.91 -11.55
C TYR A 5 2.55 -0.26 -11.00
N ALA A 6 2.28 -1.48 -11.46
CA ALA A 6 3.07 -2.66 -11.10
C ALA A 6 4.56 -2.48 -11.47
N GLU A 7 4.86 -1.97 -12.67
CA GLU A 7 6.24 -1.74 -13.12
C GLU A 7 7.00 -0.65 -12.35
N ARG A 8 6.31 0.37 -11.82
CA ARG A 8 6.96 1.42 -11.01
C ARG A 8 7.22 0.93 -9.59
N GLN A 9 6.33 0.10 -9.06
CA GLN A 9 6.48 -0.49 -7.74
C GLN A 9 7.55 -1.60 -7.72
N ASP A 10 7.66 -2.40 -8.79
CA ASP A 10 8.78 -3.35 -9.00
C ASP A 10 10.14 -2.64 -9.08
N ARG A 11 10.15 -1.38 -9.52
CA ARG A 11 11.34 -0.49 -9.52
C ARG A 11 11.59 0.22 -8.19
N GLY A 12 10.70 0.09 -7.21
CA GLY A 12 10.81 0.76 -5.91
C GLY A 12 10.61 2.28 -5.96
N GLU A 13 10.04 2.82 -7.04
CA GLU A 13 9.80 4.25 -7.18
C GLU A 13 8.60 4.67 -6.33
N THR A 14 8.86 5.50 -5.31
CA THR A 14 7.80 6.10 -4.49
C THR A 14 7.31 7.37 -5.16
N ASP A 15 6.09 7.35 -5.70
CA ASP A 15 5.43 8.56 -6.17
C ASP A 15 4.94 9.39 -4.97
N ARG A 16 5.69 10.46 -4.64
CA ARG A 16 5.37 11.37 -3.54
C ARG A 16 4.16 12.26 -3.83
N GLU A 17 3.77 12.42 -5.10
CA GLU A 17 2.65 13.28 -5.49
C GLU A 17 1.30 12.55 -5.44
N SER A 18 1.32 11.21 -5.45
CA SER A 18 0.14 10.39 -5.27
C SER A 18 -0.54 10.69 -3.93
N ARG A 19 -1.80 11.13 -3.97
CA ARG A 19 -2.60 11.34 -2.76
C ARG A 19 -2.91 9.99 -2.13
N TRP A 20 -2.54 9.81 -0.86
CA TRP A 20 -2.87 8.62 -0.12
C TRP A 20 -3.31 8.92 1.31
N ARG A 21 -4.07 8.00 1.90
CA ARG A 21 -4.44 8.03 3.32
C ARG A 21 -4.50 6.63 3.90
N VAL A 22 -4.26 6.53 5.21
CA VAL A 22 -4.53 5.30 5.97
C VAL A 22 -6.02 5.22 6.27
N LEU A 23 -6.63 4.09 5.91
CA LEU A 23 -8.02 3.78 6.22
C LEU A 23 -8.17 3.02 7.54
N ALA A 24 -7.25 2.08 7.80
CA ALA A 24 -7.27 1.27 9.02
C ALA A 24 -5.88 0.75 9.36
N VAL A 25 -5.65 0.52 10.65
CA VAL A 25 -4.47 -0.14 11.19
C VAL A 25 -4.92 -1.16 12.23
N VAL A 26 -4.46 -2.40 12.11
CA VAL A 26 -4.66 -3.45 13.12
C VAL A 26 -3.30 -4.02 13.47
N GLY A 27 -3.00 -4.16 14.77
CA GLY A 27 -1.70 -4.65 15.23
C GLY A 27 -1.85 -5.74 16.28
N HIS A 28 -0.98 -6.75 16.22
CA HIS A 28 -0.83 -7.77 17.25
C HIS A 28 0.63 -8.18 17.40
N GLY A 29 1.23 -7.83 18.54
CA GLY A 29 2.62 -8.19 18.85
C GLY A 29 3.59 -7.60 17.82
N LYS A 30 4.26 -8.48 17.06
CA LYS A 30 5.21 -8.10 16.01
C LYS A 30 4.57 -7.99 14.62
N LEU A 31 3.26 -8.19 14.48
CA LEU A 31 2.55 -8.08 13.21
C LEU A 31 1.65 -6.84 13.21
N ALA A 32 1.54 -6.18 12.07
CA ALA A 32 0.53 -5.16 11.82
C ALA A 32 -0.01 -5.28 10.40
N ALA A 33 -1.28 -4.95 10.21
CA ALA A 33 -1.90 -4.82 8.90
C ALA A 33 -2.36 -3.37 8.73
N VAL A 34 -2.07 -2.78 7.58
CA VAL A 34 -2.46 -1.42 7.23
C VAL A 34 -3.32 -1.49 5.97
N LYS A 35 -4.46 -0.80 5.98
CA LYS A 35 -5.28 -0.57 4.80
C LYS A 35 -5.09 0.87 4.35
N THR A 36 -4.79 1.08 3.07
CA THR A 36 -4.59 2.41 2.48
C THR A 36 -5.59 2.66 1.36
N ASP A 37 -5.82 3.95 1.09
CA ASP A 37 -6.56 4.47 -0.05
C ASP A 37 -5.59 5.37 -0.82
N VAL A 38 -5.31 5.03 -2.08
CA VAL A 38 -4.30 5.70 -2.91
C VAL A 38 -4.94 6.12 -4.22
N VAL A 39 -4.72 7.36 -4.65
CA VAL A 39 -5.15 7.85 -5.96
C VAL A 39 -3.94 8.11 -6.84
N VAL A 40 -3.86 7.36 -7.94
CA VAL A 40 -2.77 7.45 -8.94
C VAL A 40 -3.39 7.73 -10.29
N ALA A 41 -3.00 8.84 -10.93
CA ALA A 41 -3.52 9.23 -12.25
C ALA A 41 -5.06 9.17 -12.36
N GLY A 42 -5.76 9.60 -11.30
CA GLY A 42 -7.22 9.60 -11.23
C GLY A 42 -7.87 8.24 -10.95
N THR A 43 -7.09 7.15 -10.87
CA THR A 43 -7.59 5.82 -10.48
C THR A 43 -7.37 5.61 -8.99
N ARG A 44 -8.41 5.18 -8.29
CA ARG A 44 -8.38 4.86 -6.86
C ARG A 44 -8.00 3.39 -6.65
N TYR A 45 -7.07 3.15 -5.75
CA TYR A 45 -6.61 1.83 -5.31
C TYR A 45 -6.82 1.67 -3.80
N VAL A 46 -7.08 0.43 -3.38
CA VAL A 46 -7.08 0.06 -1.97
C VAL A 46 -6.01 -1.00 -1.77
N ASP A 47 -5.05 -0.69 -0.89
CA ASP A 47 -3.97 -1.61 -0.57
C ASP A 47 -4.18 -2.19 0.83
N HIS A 48 -3.73 -3.43 0.98
CA HIS A 48 -3.64 -4.15 2.24
C HIS A 48 -2.18 -4.56 2.41
N ILE A 49 -1.53 -4.00 3.43
CA ILE A 49 -0.09 -4.14 3.67
C ILE A 49 0.09 -4.89 4.99
N LEU A 50 0.74 -6.05 4.95
CA LEU A 50 1.18 -6.76 6.14
C LEU A 50 2.59 -6.30 6.50
N LEU A 51 2.78 -5.92 7.76
CA LEU A 51 4.01 -5.45 8.34
C LEU A 51 4.50 -6.42 9.42
N LEU A 52 5.80 -6.68 9.44
CA LEU A 52 6.50 -7.39 10.51
C LEU A 52 7.47 -6.45 11.21
N ARG A 53 7.47 -6.46 12.54
CA ARG A 53 8.43 -5.71 13.36
C ARG A 53 9.71 -6.53 13.52
N VAL A 54 10.78 -6.02 12.94
CA VAL A 54 12.16 -6.50 13.08
C VAL A 54 12.96 -5.53 13.96
N ALA A 55 14.23 -5.83 14.22
CA ALA A 55 15.07 -5.03 15.14
C ALA A 55 15.07 -3.53 14.78
N ASP A 56 15.16 -3.21 13.49
CA ASP A 56 15.27 -1.83 12.99
C ASP A 56 13.93 -1.19 12.61
N GLY A 57 12.80 -1.75 13.07
CA GLY A 57 11.46 -1.20 12.85
C GLY A 57 10.54 -2.11 12.05
N TRP A 58 9.55 -1.51 11.38
CA TRP A 58 8.55 -2.24 10.61
C TRP A 58 9.01 -2.45 9.17
N ARG A 59 8.78 -3.65 8.64
CA ARG A 59 9.06 -4.01 7.25
C ARG A 59 7.80 -4.57 6.59
N ILE A 60 7.61 -4.28 5.31
CA ILE A 60 6.53 -4.88 4.52
C ILE A 60 6.86 -6.35 4.31
N ALA A 61 6.02 -7.22 4.85
CA ALA A 61 6.11 -8.67 4.69
C ALA A 61 5.29 -9.15 3.48
N ALA A 62 4.15 -8.52 3.23
CA ALA A 62 3.32 -8.75 2.05
C ALA A 62 2.50 -7.50 1.73
N ALA A 63 2.11 -7.34 0.47
CA ALA A 63 1.19 -6.31 0.04
C ALA A 63 0.25 -6.90 -1.03
N ALA A 64 -1.01 -6.52 -0.95
CA ALA A 64 -2.01 -6.82 -1.97
C ALA A 64 -2.78 -5.53 -2.27
N TRP A 65 -2.95 -5.21 -3.54
CA TRP A 65 -3.64 -4.02 -3.98
C TRP A 65 -4.55 -4.33 -5.15
N GLY A 66 -5.55 -3.49 -5.35
CA GLY A 66 -6.45 -3.59 -6.47
C GLY A 66 -7.20 -2.28 -6.71
N PRO A 67 -7.72 -2.07 -7.92
CA PRO A 67 -8.57 -0.92 -8.20
C PRO A 67 -9.79 -0.98 -7.29
N ALA A 68 -10.11 0.15 -6.66
CA ALA A 68 -11.36 0.29 -5.92
C ALA A 68 -12.51 0.44 -6.92
N PRO A 69 -13.70 -0.12 -6.65
CA PRO A 69 -14.87 0.19 -7.46
C PRO A 69 -15.12 1.70 -7.44
N ALA A 70 -15.53 2.23 -8.60
CA ALA A 70 -16.03 3.60 -8.68
C ALA A 70 -17.30 3.66 -7.81
N SER A 71 -17.19 4.35 -6.68
CA SER A 71 -18.30 4.65 -5.77
C SER A 71 -19.13 5.82 -6.27
#